data_AF-A0A7S3MM11-F1
#
_entry.id   AF-A0A7S3MM11-F1
#
_cell.length_a   1.000
_cell.length_b   1.000
_cell.length_c   1.000
_cell.angle_alpha   90.00
_cell.angle_beta   90.00
_cell.angle_gamma   90.00
#
_symmetry.space_group_name_H-M   'P 1'
#
loop_
_entity.id
_entity.type
_entity.pdbx_description
1 polymer ?
#
loop_
_entity_poly.entity_id
_entity_poly.type
_entity_poly.pdbx_seq_one_letter_code
_entity_poly.pdbx_strand_id
1 'polypeptide(L)'
;HITVGINTIREILSRMPLALDEAQIEYLVEFRHFKKNASVRSAAKSLVNFFRDVCPELLPKKFVGRFTTTDDTIAKEKMIYGERRIQHGIDGIELLKEGDQVAADRILTDADLK
;
A
#
# COMPACT_ATOMS: atom_id res chain seq x y z
N HIS A 1 14.73 -3.98 -19.73
CA HIS A 1 15.05 -5.14 -18.89
C HIS A 1 14.99 -4.83 -17.39
N ILE A 2 15.76 -3.87 -16.85
CA ILE A 2 15.82 -3.56 -15.41
C ILE A 2 14.44 -3.22 -14.80
N THR A 3 13.63 -2.40 -15.48
CA THR A 3 12.28 -2.03 -15.01
C THR A 3 11.38 -3.25 -14.80
N VAL A 4 11.41 -4.19 -15.75
CA VAL A 4 10.60 -5.42 -15.68
C VAL A 4 11.06 -6.24 -14.48
N GLY A 5 12.38 -6.42 -14.30
CA GLY A 5 12.94 -7.14 -13.15
C GLY A 5 12.50 -6.57 -11.80
N ILE A 6 12.58 -5.24 -11.61
CA ILE A 6 12.15 -4.61 -10.35
C ILE A 6 10.65 -4.81 -10.09
N ASN A 7 9.82 -4.69 -11.13
CA ASN A 7 8.38 -4.94 -10.98
C ASN A 7 8.08 -6.41 -10.70
N THR A 8 8.76 -7.35 -11.37
CA THR A 8 8.62 -8.78 -11.10
C THR A 8 9.03 -9.12 -9.68
N ILE A 9 10.10 -8.51 -9.16
CA ILE A 9 10.53 -8.70 -7.76
C ILE A 9 9.45 -8.18 -6.79
N ARG A 10 8.81 -7.03 -7.07
CA ARG A 10 7.67 -6.58 -6.24
C ARG A 10 6.55 -7.62 -6.22
N GLU A 11 6.21 -8.22 -7.35
CA GLU A 11 5.15 -9.25 -7.43
C GLU A 11 5.50 -10.56 -6.72
N ILE A 12 6.78 -10.85 -6.52
CA ILE A 12 7.22 -11.97 -5.68
C ILE A 12 7.09 -11.56 -4.21
N LEU A 13 7.56 -10.37 -3.86
CA LEU A 13 7.53 -9.84 -2.50
C LEU A 13 6.12 -9.57 -1.99
N SER A 14 5.16 -9.27 -2.87
CA SER A 14 3.75 -9.11 -2.50
C SER A 14 3.15 -10.39 -1.92
N ARG A 15 3.68 -11.56 -2.30
CA ARG A 15 3.29 -12.85 -1.75
C ARG A 15 4.16 -13.28 -0.57
N MET A 16 5.44 -12.91 -0.60
CA MET A 16 6.41 -13.26 0.42
C MET A 16 7.34 -12.06 0.74
N PRO A 17 6.92 -11.15 1.64
CA PRO A 17 7.68 -9.94 1.94
C PRO A 17 9.05 -10.20 2.56
N LEU A 18 9.20 -11.34 3.24
CA LEU A 18 10.44 -11.79 3.90
C LEU A 18 11.37 -12.60 2.98
N ALA A 19 11.13 -12.60 1.66
CA ALA A 19 11.95 -13.36 0.71
C ALA A 19 13.33 -12.73 0.44
N LEU A 20 13.53 -11.46 0.81
CA LEU A 20 14.78 -10.72 0.62
C LEU A 20 15.26 -10.11 1.94
N ASP A 21 16.58 -10.03 2.09
CA ASP A 21 17.23 -9.41 3.23
C ASP A 21 17.27 -7.88 3.11
N GLU A 22 17.46 -7.18 4.24
CA GLU A 22 17.52 -5.71 4.30
C GLU A 22 18.55 -5.12 3.33
N ALA A 23 19.75 -5.72 3.23
CA ALA A 23 20.80 -5.25 2.32
C ALA A 23 20.40 -5.39 0.83
N GLN A 24 19.66 -6.44 0.48
CA GLN A 24 19.16 -6.65 -0.89
C GLN A 24 18.05 -5.65 -1.21
N ILE A 25 17.16 -5.40 -0.25
CA ILE A 25 16.09 -4.40 -0.37
C ILE A 25 16.70 -3.01 -0.54
N GLU A 26 17.70 -2.65 0.26
CA GLU A 26 18.43 -1.38 0.16
C GLU A 26 19.00 -1.17 -1.25
N TYR A 27 19.70 -2.16 -1.79
CA TYR A 27 20.24 -2.11 -3.14
C TYR A 27 19.15 -1.86 -4.20
N LEU A 28 17.98 -2.50 -4.08
CA LEU A 28 16.87 -2.33 -5.03
C LEU A 28 16.20 -0.96 -4.93
N VAL A 29 16.05 -0.40 -3.74
CA VAL A 29 15.40 0.91 -3.56
C VAL A 29 16.30 2.08 -3.98
N GLU A 30 17.63 1.89 -3.98
CA GLU A 30 18.58 2.89 -4.48
C GLU A 30 18.41 3.25 -5.95
N PHE A 31 17.84 2.33 -6.75
CA PHE A 31 17.47 2.62 -8.14
C PHE A 31 16.48 3.78 -8.29
N ARG A 32 15.85 4.27 -7.20
CA ARG A 32 15.09 5.53 -7.16
C ARG A 32 15.92 6.72 -7.63
N HIS A 33 17.23 6.73 -7.34
CA HIS A 33 18.15 7.81 -7.70
C HIS A 33 18.79 7.60 -9.08
N PHE A 34 18.42 6.54 -9.80
CA PHE A 34 19.00 6.19 -11.08
C PHE A 34 18.69 7.24 -12.17
N LYS A 35 19.68 8.06 -12.52
CA LYS A 35 19.49 9.22 -13.41
C LYS A 35 19.13 8.85 -14.85
N LYS A 36 19.62 7.71 -15.34
CA LYS A 36 19.56 7.37 -16.78
C LYS A 36 18.17 6.94 -17.26
N ASN A 37 17.35 6.32 -16.40
CA ASN A 37 16.06 5.76 -16.81
C ASN A 37 14.93 6.13 -15.84
N ALA A 38 13.93 6.88 -16.34
CA ALA A 38 12.76 7.27 -15.54
C ALA A 38 11.85 6.09 -15.17
N SER A 39 11.72 5.11 -16.06
CA SER A 39 10.93 3.89 -15.83
C SER A 39 11.49 3.06 -14.67
N VAL A 40 12.82 2.93 -14.59
CA VAL A 40 13.51 2.27 -13.48
C VAL A 40 13.27 3.00 -12.15
N ARG A 41 13.35 4.34 -12.15
CA ARG A 41 13.04 5.14 -10.96
C ARG A 41 11.60 4.98 -10.50
N SER A 42 10.65 4.91 -11.43
CA SER A 42 9.23 4.70 -11.13
C SER A 42 9.00 3.32 -10.51
N ALA A 43 9.63 2.28 -11.07
CA ALA A 43 9.61 0.94 -10.51
C ALA A 43 10.24 0.92 -9.09
N ALA A 44 11.41 1.52 -8.88
CA ALA A 44 12.00 1.58 -7.53
C ALA A 44 11.12 2.35 -6.53
N LYS A 45 10.50 3.46 -6.94
CA LYS A 45 9.56 4.22 -6.08
C LYS A 45 8.35 3.41 -5.65
N SER A 46 7.78 2.64 -6.56
CA SER A 46 6.64 1.76 -6.23
C SER A 46 7.05 0.61 -5.31
N LEU A 47 8.32 0.17 -5.34
CA LEU A 47 8.85 -0.81 -4.39
C LEU A 47 9.02 -0.20 -3.00
N VAL A 48 9.53 1.03 -2.92
CA VAL A 48 9.60 1.79 -1.66
C VAL A 48 8.21 1.95 -1.03
N ASN A 49 7.20 2.32 -1.81
CA ASN A 49 5.84 2.46 -1.31
C ASN A 49 5.27 1.13 -0.81
N PHE A 50 5.50 0.03 -1.54
CA PHE A 50 5.11 -1.31 -1.08
C PHE A 50 5.68 -1.64 0.31
N PHE A 51 6.98 -1.42 0.54
CA PHE A 51 7.58 -1.71 1.84
C PHE A 51 7.10 -0.78 2.95
N ARG A 52 6.83 0.49 2.65
CA ARG A 52 6.15 1.39 3.61
C ARG A 52 4.79 0.86 4.05
N ASP A 53 4.11 0.15 3.15
CA ASP A 53 2.77 -0.36 3.39
C ASP A 53 2.73 -1.74 4.04
N VAL A 54 3.71 -2.60 3.80
CA VAL A 54 3.67 -3.99 4.26
C VAL A 54 4.67 -4.25 5.40
N CYS A 55 5.89 -3.73 5.29
CA CYS A 55 6.94 -3.97 6.27
C CYS A 55 7.95 -2.80 6.29
N PRO A 56 7.62 -1.69 7.00
CA PRO A 56 8.47 -0.50 7.02
C PRO A 56 9.80 -0.74 7.75
N GLU A 57 9.89 -1.78 8.58
CA GLU A 57 11.11 -2.14 9.32
C GLU A 57 12.26 -2.62 8.42
N LEU A 58 11.95 -3.25 7.29
CA LEU A 58 12.95 -3.71 6.31
C LEU A 58 13.48 -2.58 5.43
N LEU A 59 12.90 -1.39 5.56
CA LEU A 59 13.25 -0.25 4.73
C LEU A 59 14.24 0.65 5.49
N PRO A 60 15.39 1.02 4.87
CA PRO A 60 16.34 1.93 5.51
C PRO A 60 15.67 3.24 5.93
N LYS A 61 16.06 3.80 7.09
CA LYS A 61 15.47 5.03 7.67
C LYS A 61 15.35 6.20 6.67
N LYS A 62 16.29 6.31 5.72
CA LYS A 62 16.28 7.31 4.62
C LYS A 62 15.05 7.21 3.70
N PHE A 63 14.40 6.05 3.63
CA PHE A 63 13.29 5.75 2.73
C PHE A 63 11.95 5.55 3.45
N VAL A 64 11.92 5.35 4.77
CA VAL A 64 10.70 5.14 5.58
C VAL A 64 9.67 6.26 5.33
N GLY A 65 10.09 7.53 5.32
CA GLY A 65 9.19 8.66 5.10
C GLY A 65 8.62 9.20 6.43
N ARG A 66 8.02 10.39 6.41
CA ARG A 66 7.63 11.08 7.66
C ARG A 66 6.41 10.44 8.34
N PHE A 67 5.39 10.08 7.56
CA PHE A 67 4.10 9.61 8.08
C PHE A 67 4.15 8.18 8.63
N THR A 68 5.03 7.32 8.11
CA THR A 68 5.23 5.95 8.59
C THR A 68 5.83 5.85 9.99
N THR A 69 6.37 6.95 10.53
CA THR A 69 7.02 6.99 11.87
C THR A 69 6.13 7.67 12.93
N THR A 70 5.03 8.31 12.52
CA THR A 70 4.19 9.13 13.42
C THR A 70 2.79 8.55 13.61
N ASP A 71 2.37 7.63 12.75
CA ASP A 71 1.04 7.01 12.80
C ASP A 71 1.07 5.74 13.67
N ASP A 72 1.30 5.92 14.98
CA ASP A 72 1.18 4.83 15.97
C ASP A 72 -0.27 4.31 16.08
N THR A 73 -1.24 5.06 15.56
CA THR A 73 -2.66 4.70 15.45
C THR A 73 -2.93 3.69 14.33
N ILE A 74 -2.05 3.61 13.32
CA ILE A 74 -2.08 2.61 12.24
C ILE A 74 -0.80 1.77 12.38
N ALA A 75 -0.64 1.12 13.54
CA ALA A 75 0.40 0.12 13.71
C ALA A 75 0.15 -1.01 12.69
N LYS A 76 0.82 -0.94 11.54
CA LYS A 76 0.80 -2.03 10.56
C LYS A 76 1.59 -3.17 11.19
N GLU A 77 0.85 -4.06 11.85
CA GLU A 77 1.42 -5.22 12.53
C GLU A 77 2.38 -5.95 11.59
N LYS A 78 3.57 -6.23 12.11
CA LYS A 78 4.63 -6.93 11.40
C LYS A 78 4.14 -8.32 11.05
N MET A 79 3.92 -8.59 9.76
CA MET A 79 3.53 -9.93 9.31
C MET A 79 4.59 -10.96 9.68
N ILE A 80 4.21 -11.94 10.50
CA ILE A 80 5.03 -13.09 10.86
C ILE A 80 4.78 -14.22 9.85
N TYR A 81 5.79 -15.07 9.63
CA TYR A 81 5.64 -16.25 8.77
C TYR A 81 4.48 -17.14 9.24
N GLY A 82 3.56 -17.47 8.32
CA GLY A 82 2.37 -18.26 8.61
C GLY A 82 1.15 -17.45 9.09
N GLU A 83 1.31 -16.15 9.32
CA GLU A 83 0.21 -15.26 9.68
C GLU A 83 -0.69 -15.01 8.46
N ARG A 84 -1.99 -15.27 8.62
CA ARG A 84 -3.01 -14.89 7.65
C ARG A 84 -3.75 -13.67 8.17
N ARG A 85 -3.68 -12.56 7.42
CA ARG A 85 -4.62 -11.45 7.61
C ARG A 85 -6.01 -11.89 7.17
N ILE A 86 -6.83 -12.28 8.14
CA ILE A 86 -8.25 -12.56 7.94
C ILE A 86 -8.99 -11.24 8.12
N GLN A 87 -9.65 -10.75 7.08
CA GLN A 87 -10.56 -9.62 7.22
C GLN A 87 -11.84 -10.12 7.90
N HIS A 88 -12.08 -9.68 9.13
CA HIS A 88 -13.27 -10.07 9.90
C HIS A 88 -14.52 -9.25 9.55
N GLY A 89 -14.37 -8.23 8.71
CA GLY A 89 -15.43 -7.34 8.27
C GLY A 89 -14.88 -6.23 7.38
N ILE A 90 -15.77 -5.44 6.80
CA ILE A 90 -15.43 -4.21 6.09
C ILE A 90 -15.65 -3.08 7.09
N ASP A 91 -14.68 -2.17 7.17
CA ASP A 91 -14.81 -0.95 7.99
C ASP A 91 -16.00 -0.12 7.48
N GLY A 92 -16.91 0.29 8.38
CA GLY A 92 -18.15 0.99 8.00
C GLY A 92 -19.33 0.08 7.61
N ILE A 93 -19.27 -1.24 7.80
CA ILE A 93 -20.40 -2.14 7.51
C ILE A 93 -21.64 -1.84 8.38
N GLU A 94 -21.43 -1.28 9.55
CA GLU A 94 -22.48 -0.79 10.46
C GLU A 94 -23.29 0.36 9.86
N LEU A 95 -22.68 1.21 9.04
CA LEU A 95 -23.34 2.35 8.38
C LEU A 95 -24.36 1.91 7.32
N LEU A 96 -24.22 0.69 6.79
CA LEU A 96 -25.18 0.13 5.84
C LEU A 96 -26.58 0.01 6.46
N LYS A 97 -26.67 -0.27 7.77
CA LYS A 97 -27.95 -0.36 8.49
C LYS A 97 -28.57 1.01 8.77
N GLU A 98 -27.76 2.05 8.88
CA GLU A 98 -28.23 3.42 9.08
C GLU A 98 -28.79 4.04 7.78
N GLY A 99 -28.29 3.60 6.61
CA GLY A 99 -28.74 4.07 5.30
C GLY A 99 -30.11 3.56 4.85
N ASP A 100 -30.69 2.56 5.51
CA ASP A 100 -32.01 1.98 5.16
C ASP A 100 -33.17 2.99 5.38
N GLN A 101 -32.93 4.06 6.15
CA GLN A 101 -33.89 5.15 6.38
C GLN A 101 -33.79 6.29 5.36
N VAL A 102 -32.80 6.28 4.45
CA VAL A 102 -32.65 7.30 3.41
C VAL A 102 -32.98 6.69 2.04
N ALA A 103 -34.10 5.99 1.95
CA ALA A 103 -34.80 5.91 0.68
C ALA A 103 -35.34 7.31 0.41
N ALA A 104 -34.69 8.06 -0.48
CA ALA A 104 -35.05 9.40 -0.92
C ALA A 104 -36.51 9.78 -0.57
N ASP A 105 -36.67 10.72 0.37
CA ASP A 105 -37.97 11.15 0.94
C ASP A 105 -39.01 11.54 -0.12
N ARG A 106 -38.55 11.78 -1.36
CA ARG A 106 -39.40 11.92 -2.54
C ARG A 106 -38.64 11.55 -3.81
N ILE A 107 -39.39 11.06 -4.80
CA ILE A 107 -38.90 10.84 -6.17
C ILE A 107 -38.63 12.21 -6.81
N LEU A 108 -37.47 12.37 -7.45
CA LEU A 108 -37.15 13.55 -8.27
C LEU A 108 -38.21 13.73 -9.36
N THR A 109 -38.83 14.91 -9.42
CA THR A 109 -39.84 15.24 -10.44
C THR A 109 -39.27 16.25 -11.43
N ASP A 110 -39.88 16.35 -12.61
CA ASP A 110 -39.46 17.28 -13.68
C ASP A 110 -39.42 18.76 -13.23
N ALA A 111 -40.06 19.11 -12.10
CA ALA A 111 -40.00 20.43 -11.51
C ALA A 111 -38.64 20.76 -10.88
N ASP A 112 -37.87 19.75 -10.45
CA ASP A 112 -36.56 19.91 -9.81
C ASP A 112 -35.41 20.11 -10.83
N LEU A 113 -35.68 19.93 -12.13
CA LEU A 113 -34.71 20.04 -13.24
C LEU A 113 -34.78 21.38 -14.00
N LYS A 114 -35.46 22.38 -13.45
CA LYS A 114 -35.68 23.67 -14.09
C LYS A 114 -34.67 24.74 -13.69
#